data_AF-A0A8S9BHC5-F1
#
_entry.id   AF-A0A8S9BHC5-F1
#
_cell.length_a   1.000
_cell.length_b   1.000
_cell.length_c   1.000
_cell.angle_alpha   90.00
_cell.angle_beta   90.00
_cell.angle_gamma   90.00
#
_symmetry.space_group_name_H-M   'P 1'
#
loop_
_entity.id
_entity.type
_entity.pdbx_description
1 polymer ?
#
loop_
_entity_poly.entity_id
_entity_poly.type
_entity_poly.pdbx_seq_one_letter_code
_entity_poly.pdbx_strand_id
1 'polypeptide(L)'
;MGPKSLGSSMVSNVRVLEWINYLSGTFHGGSFGHLFRPGRFIDDEDEEGEGRKAVERKARQAITEGLVFIEGRLNEGKWAVGEQMTAVDAFLLIFWRWGSSYGFGMERYPRYRALMEKLVEKEAVKDTLKVEGVEAML
;
A
#
# COMPACT_ATOMS: atom_id res chain seq x y z
N MET A 1 23.27 -7.46 -13.57
CA MET A 1 23.21 -6.54 -12.41
C MET A 1 21.76 -6.54 -11.95
N GLY A 2 21.46 -7.09 -10.76
CA GLY A 2 20.08 -7.28 -10.30
C GLY A 2 19.33 -5.94 -10.11
N PRO A 3 17.99 -5.96 -10.03
CA PRO A 3 17.21 -4.75 -9.81
C PRO A 3 17.65 -4.09 -8.49
N LYS A 4 18.05 -2.83 -8.55
CA LYS A 4 18.30 -2.02 -7.34
C LYS A 4 16.94 -1.77 -6.67
N SER A 5 16.73 -2.38 -5.50
CA SER A 5 15.52 -2.20 -4.69
C SER A 5 15.46 -0.83 -4.01
N LEU A 6 16.61 -0.13 -3.93
CA LEU A 6 16.75 1.21 -3.39
C LEU A 6 16.94 2.25 -4.52
N GLY A 7 17.06 3.51 -4.13
CA GLY A 7 17.29 4.64 -5.03
C GLY A 7 18.68 4.66 -5.67
N SER A 8 18.92 5.69 -6.50
CA SER A 8 20.17 5.90 -7.24
C SER A 8 21.15 6.85 -6.53
N SER A 9 20.75 7.45 -5.41
CA SER A 9 21.51 8.43 -4.64
C SER A 9 21.29 8.23 -3.13
N MET A 10 22.17 8.78 -2.30
CA MET A 10 22.00 8.74 -0.84
C MET A 10 20.66 9.33 -0.40
N VAL A 11 20.25 10.46 -0.98
CA VAL A 11 18.97 11.11 -0.67
C VAL A 11 17.80 10.22 -1.08
N SER A 12 17.82 9.63 -2.27
CA SER A 12 16.73 8.74 -2.70
C SER A 12 16.69 7.45 -1.88
N ASN A 13 17.83 6.91 -1.43
CA ASN A 13 17.85 5.77 -0.50
C ASN A 13 17.18 6.11 0.84
N VAL A 14 17.45 7.29 1.40
CA VAL A 14 16.77 7.75 2.62
C VAL A 14 15.27 7.91 2.40
N ARG A 15 14.84 8.44 1.24
CA ARG A 15 13.41 8.53 0.89
C ARG A 15 12.74 7.17 0.72
N VAL A 16 13.44 6.18 0.14
CA VAL A 16 12.94 4.81 0.07
C VAL A 16 12.74 4.24 1.48
N LEU A 17 13.69 4.44 2.39
CA LEU A 17 13.58 3.98 3.78
C LEU A 17 12.45 4.69 4.55
N GLU A 18 12.29 6.01 4.36
CA GLU A 18 11.19 6.79 4.91
C GLU A 18 9.83 6.18 4.51
N TRP A 19 9.66 5.91 3.21
CA TRP A 19 8.45 5.29 2.68
C TRP A 19 8.23 3.89 3.26
N ILE A 20 9.24 3.01 3.22
CA ILE A 20 9.11 1.65 3.75
C ILE A 20 8.75 1.67 5.23
N ASN A 21 9.36 2.55 6.03
CA ASN A 21 9.06 2.68 7.45
C ASN A 21 7.58 3.08 7.68
N TYR A 22 7.09 4.09 6.96
CA TYR A 22 5.68 4.49 7.03
C TYR A 22 4.73 3.38 6.58
N LEU A 23 5.01 2.76 5.43
CA LEU A 23 4.16 1.72 4.86
C LEU A 23 4.12 0.48 5.74
N SER A 24 5.24 0.06 6.33
CA SER A 24 5.30 -1.12 7.18
C SER A 24 4.66 -0.91 8.55
N GLY A 25 5.03 0.16 9.26
CA GLY A 25 4.58 0.38 10.64
C GLY A 25 3.19 0.98 10.70
N THR A 26 3.00 2.10 10.00
CA THR A 26 1.77 2.90 10.10
C THR A 26 0.68 2.35 9.19
N PHE A 27 0.94 2.22 7.89
CA PHE A 27 -0.13 1.92 6.94
C PHE A 27 -0.50 0.42 6.91
N HIS A 28 0.48 -0.48 6.89
CA HIS A 28 0.25 -1.91 6.98
C HIS A 28 -0.18 -2.30 8.40
N GLY A 29 0.69 -2.10 9.40
CA GLY A 29 0.43 -2.52 10.78
C GLY A 29 -0.73 -1.77 11.43
N GLY A 30 -0.62 -0.44 11.51
CA GLY A 30 -1.57 0.43 12.21
C GLY A 30 -2.92 0.64 11.52
N SER A 31 -3.11 0.14 10.30
CA SER A 31 -4.40 0.21 9.59
C SER A 31 -4.88 -1.17 9.14
N PHE A 32 -4.31 -1.74 8.08
CA PHE A 32 -4.78 -3.04 7.56
C PHE A 32 -4.61 -4.18 8.59
N GLY A 33 -3.58 -4.13 9.44
CA GLY A 33 -3.41 -5.05 10.55
C GLY A 33 -4.59 -5.02 11.53
N HIS A 34 -5.07 -3.81 11.89
CA HIS A 34 -6.24 -3.64 12.74
C HIS A 34 -7.53 -4.13 12.07
N LEU A 35 -7.66 -3.91 10.75
CA LEU A 35 -8.83 -4.36 10.00
C LEU A 35 -8.87 -5.88 9.82
N PHE A 36 -7.74 -6.50 9.47
CA PHE A 36 -7.69 -7.93 9.13
C PHE A 36 -7.53 -8.82 10.36
N ARG A 37 -6.96 -8.30 11.44
CA ARG A 37 -6.63 -9.05 12.66
C ARG A 37 -6.95 -8.24 13.93
N PRO A 38 -8.21 -7.79 14.13
CA PRO A 38 -8.58 -6.96 15.29
C PRO A 38 -8.27 -7.63 16.63
N GLY A 39 -8.39 -8.96 16.72
CA GLY A 39 -8.07 -9.72 17.95
C GLY A 39 -6.60 -9.70 18.39
N ARG A 40 -5.69 -9.04 17.66
CA ARG A 40 -4.33 -8.76 18.16
C ARG A 40 -4.27 -7.54 19.08
N PHE A 41 -5.35 -6.75 19.15
CA PHE A 41 -5.36 -5.43 19.79
C PHE A 41 -6.44 -5.29 20.86
N ILE A 42 -7.37 -6.23 20.93
CA ILE A 42 -8.44 -6.28 21.91
C ILE A 42 -8.71 -7.73 22.33
N ASP A 43 -9.09 -7.90 23.59
CA ASP A 43 -9.51 -9.17 24.19
C ASP A 43 -11.04 -9.31 24.10
N ASP A 44 -11.57 -9.17 22.88
CA ASP A 44 -12.99 -9.35 22.57
C ASP A 44 -13.13 -10.51 21.60
N GLU A 45 -13.56 -11.67 22.11
CA GLU A 45 -13.70 -12.90 21.33
C GLU A 45 -14.97 -12.91 20.47
N ASP A 46 -15.94 -12.04 20.76
CA ASP A 46 -17.19 -11.95 20.00
C ASP A 46 -16.95 -11.23 18.67
N GLU A 47 -17.08 -11.96 17.57
CA GLU A 47 -16.92 -11.41 16.22
C GLU A 47 -17.87 -10.26 15.91
N GLU A 48 -19.04 -10.23 16.56
CA GLU A 48 -20.04 -9.17 16.43
C GLU A 48 -19.99 -8.17 17.59
N GLY A 49 -19.01 -8.30 18.49
CA GLY A 49 -18.80 -7.45 19.65
C GLY A 49 -18.55 -5.99 19.28
N GLU A 50 -19.05 -5.07 20.12
CA GLU A 50 -18.86 -3.63 19.91
C GLU A 50 -17.38 -3.21 19.98
N GLY A 51 -16.53 -3.96 20.69
CA GLY A 51 -15.09 -3.75 20.71
C GLY A 51 -14.46 -3.95 19.33
N ARG A 52 -14.75 -5.08 18.69
CA ARG A 52 -14.26 -5.39 17.32
C ARG A 52 -14.76 -4.39 16.30
N LYS A 53 -16.06 -4.07 16.31
CA LYS A 53 -16.64 -3.04 15.42
C LYS A 53 -15.98 -1.67 15.61
N ALA A 54 -15.63 -1.30 16.83
CA ALA A 54 -14.94 -0.04 17.10
C ALA A 54 -13.53 0.00 16.49
N VAL A 55 -12.75 -1.08 16.63
CA VAL A 55 -11.42 -1.21 16.02
C VAL A 55 -11.51 -1.18 14.50
N GLU A 56 -12.45 -1.91 13.90
CA GLU A 56 -12.62 -1.94 12.45
C GLU A 56 -13.01 -0.58 11.87
N ARG A 57 -13.92 0.16 12.51
CA ARG A 57 -14.24 1.54 12.09
C ARG A 57 -13.01 2.43 12.13
N LYS A 58 -12.21 2.34 13.19
CA LYS A 58 -10.99 3.16 13.31
C LYS A 58 -9.94 2.76 12.28
N ALA A 59 -9.81 1.46 12.00
CA ALA A 59 -8.92 0.94 10.96
C ALA A 59 -9.33 1.45 9.57
N ARG A 60 -10.62 1.41 9.22
CA ARG A 60 -11.13 1.93 7.94
C ARG A 60 -10.90 3.43 7.80
N GLN A 61 -11.07 4.19 8.88
CA GLN A 61 -10.71 5.62 8.90
C GLN A 61 -9.21 5.81 8.63
N ALA A 62 -8.34 5.09 9.35
CA ALA A 62 -6.89 5.18 9.18
C ALA A 62 -6.43 4.78 7.76
N ILE A 63 -7.05 3.75 7.15
CA ILE A 63 -6.78 3.37 5.76
C ILE A 63 -7.15 4.53 4.82
N THR A 64 -8.32 5.13 5.00
CA THR A 64 -8.77 6.25 4.15
C THR A 64 -7.82 7.45 4.25
N GLU A 65 -7.41 7.80 5.48
CA GLU A 65 -6.43 8.87 5.74
C GLU A 65 -5.06 8.54 5.12
N GLY A 66 -4.60 7.30 5.26
CA GLY A 66 -3.34 6.83 4.68
C GLY A 66 -3.35 6.85 3.15
N LEU A 67 -4.45 6.47 2.52
CA LEU A 67 -4.60 6.57 1.06
C LEU A 67 -4.56 8.03 0.57
N VAL A 68 -5.19 8.96 1.30
CA VAL A 68 -5.10 10.41 1.02
C VAL A 68 -3.65 10.90 1.17
N PHE A 69 -2.96 10.48 2.22
CA PHE A 69 -1.55 10.82 2.44
C PHE A 69 -0.66 10.29 1.30
N ILE A 70 -0.82 9.02 0.91
CA ILE A 70 -0.08 8.41 -0.20
C ILE A 70 -0.33 9.20 -1.50
N GLU A 71 -1.59 9.43 -1.86
CA GLU A 71 -1.97 10.20 -3.04
C GLU A 71 -1.36 11.61 -3.05
N GLY A 72 -1.30 12.28 -1.89
CA GLY A 72 -0.68 13.60 -1.74
C GLY A 72 0.84 13.59 -1.85
N ARG A 73 1.50 12.45 -1.62
CA ARG A 73 2.97 12.30 -1.65
C ARG A 73 3.49 11.79 -3.01
N LEU A 74 2.62 11.22 -3.83
CA LEU A 74 2.96 10.77 -5.17
C LEU A 74 2.94 11.94 -6.17
N ASN A 75 3.82 11.87 -7.17
CA ASN A 75 3.83 12.80 -8.29
C ASN A 75 3.29 12.07 -9.53
N GLU A 76 2.46 12.76 -10.30
CA GLU A 76 1.86 12.21 -11.51
C GLU A 76 2.92 11.75 -12.52
N GLY A 77 2.77 10.54 -13.07
CA GLY A 77 3.67 9.95 -14.08
C GLY A 77 5.06 9.53 -13.60
N LYS A 78 5.40 9.75 -12.33
CA LYS A 78 6.72 9.41 -11.74
C LYS A 78 6.65 8.11 -10.92
N TRP A 79 7.83 7.56 -10.61
CA TRP A 79 7.94 6.50 -9.60
C TRP A 79 7.74 7.10 -8.21
N ALA A 80 7.40 6.28 -7.21
CA ALA A 80 7.15 6.74 -5.85
C ALA A 80 8.36 7.47 -5.25
N VAL A 81 9.58 7.05 -5.62
CA VAL A 81 10.83 7.70 -5.21
C VAL A 81 11.78 7.87 -6.39
N GLY A 82 12.09 9.12 -6.72
CA GLY A 82 13.06 9.46 -7.75
C GLY A 82 12.61 9.05 -9.16
N GLU A 83 13.57 8.68 -10.00
CA GLU A 83 13.36 8.50 -11.45
C GLU A 83 13.35 7.02 -11.88
N GLN A 84 13.45 6.08 -10.94
CA GLN A 84 13.43 4.64 -11.21
C GLN A 84 12.50 3.90 -10.25
N MET A 85 12.06 2.71 -10.66
CA MET A 85 11.35 1.79 -9.78
C MET A 85 12.23 1.41 -8.58
N THR A 86 11.60 1.31 -7.42
CA THR A 86 12.16 0.86 -6.15
C THR A 86 11.23 -0.16 -5.49
N ALA A 87 11.62 -0.68 -4.33
CA ALA A 87 10.75 -1.54 -3.53
C ALA A 87 9.46 -0.83 -3.06
N VAL A 88 9.45 0.51 -2.99
CA VAL A 88 8.27 1.29 -2.58
C VAL A 88 7.12 1.07 -3.56
N ASP A 89 7.39 1.09 -4.86
CA ASP A 89 6.37 0.93 -5.89
C ASP A 89 5.68 -0.45 -5.79
N ALA A 90 6.49 -1.51 -5.62
CA ALA A 90 5.99 -2.87 -5.42
C ALA A 90 5.18 -3.01 -4.12
N PHE A 91 5.61 -2.36 -3.03
CA PHE A 91 4.88 -2.40 -1.76
C PHE A 91 3.53 -1.67 -1.87
N LEU A 92 3.49 -0.56 -2.58
CA LEU A 92 2.25 0.15 -2.88
C LEU A 92 1.26 -0.70 -3.68
N LEU A 93 1.72 -1.52 -4.64
CA LEU A 93 0.82 -2.44 -5.37
C LEU A 93 0.01 -3.37 -4.47
N ILE A 94 0.59 -3.82 -3.35
CA ILE A 94 -0.11 -4.67 -2.38
C ILE A 94 -1.30 -3.91 -1.79
N PHE A 95 -1.10 -2.67 -1.36
CA PHE A 95 -2.16 -1.87 -0.75
C PHE A 95 -3.17 -1.34 -1.76
N TRP A 96 -2.76 -1.07 -3.00
CA TRP A 96 -3.70 -0.76 -4.08
C TRP A 96 -4.70 -1.91 -4.22
N ARG A 97 -4.19 -3.14 -4.36
CA ARG A 97 -5.04 -4.33 -4.49
C ARG A 97 -5.97 -4.52 -3.30
N TRP A 98 -5.46 -4.41 -2.07
CA TRP A 98 -6.31 -4.52 -0.88
C TRP A 98 -7.34 -3.40 -0.79
N GLY A 99 -6.94 -2.16 -1.11
CA GLY A 99 -7.84 -1.01 -1.21
C GLY A 99 -9.01 -1.29 -2.16
N SER A 100 -8.71 -1.82 -3.35
CA SER A 100 -9.71 -2.21 -4.36
C SER A 100 -10.59 -3.36 -3.86
N SER A 101 -10.01 -4.45 -3.35
CA SER A 101 -10.78 -5.63 -2.89
C SER A 101 -11.68 -5.35 -1.70
N TYR A 102 -11.34 -4.38 -0.84
CA TYR A 102 -12.13 -4.02 0.34
C TYR A 102 -13.03 -2.78 0.16
N GLY A 103 -13.13 -2.26 -1.07
CA GLY A 103 -14.08 -1.22 -1.43
C GLY A 103 -13.73 0.17 -0.88
N PHE A 104 -12.45 0.55 -0.86
CA PHE A 104 -12.00 1.87 -0.36
C PHE A 104 -12.16 3.02 -1.37
N GLY A 105 -12.79 2.80 -2.52
CA GLY A 105 -13.02 3.83 -3.54
C GLY A 105 -11.72 4.32 -4.18
N MET A 106 -10.97 3.39 -4.78
CA MET A 106 -9.61 3.65 -5.27
C MET A 106 -9.57 4.64 -6.47
N GLU A 107 -10.70 4.82 -7.16
CA GLU A 107 -10.90 5.80 -8.23
C GLU A 107 -10.63 7.25 -7.80
N ARG A 108 -10.65 7.54 -6.49
CA ARG A 108 -10.36 8.86 -5.91
C ARG A 108 -8.87 9.22 -5.91
N TYR A 109 -7.98 8.29 -6.24
CA TYR A 109 -6.53 8.45 -6.10
C TYR A 109 -5.82 8.34 -7.47
N PRO A 110 -5.95 9.35 -8.34
CA PRO A 110 -5.47 9.29 -9.72
C PRO A 110 -3.94 9.21 -9.83
N ARG A 111 -3.16 9.87 -8.95
CA ARG A 111 -1.69 9.76 -9.00
C ARG A 111 -1.22 8.38 -8.57
N TYR A 112 -1.91 7.80 -7.59
CA TYR A 112 -1.68 6.42 -7.20
C TYR A 112 -2.05 5.46 -8.34
N ARG A 113 -3.21 5.64 -8.98
CA ARG A 113 -3.62 4.83 -10.14
C ARG A 113 -2.57 4.88 -11.26
N ALA A 114 -2.12 6.07 -11.63
CA ALA A 114 -1.11 6.27 -12.67
C ALA A 114 0.21 5.57 -12.33
N LEU A 115 0.62 5.56 -11.06
CA LEU A 115 1.79 4.81 -10.62
C LEU A 115 1.59 3.29 -10.79
N MET A 116 0.42 2.77 -10.42
CA MET A 116 0.11 1.34 -10.53
C MET A 116 -0.01 0.89 -11.98
N GLU A 117 -0.66 1.67 -12.85
CA GLU A 117 -0.71 1.45 -14.30
C GLU A 117 0.71 1.36 -14.88
N LYS A 118 1.60 2.30 -14.52
CA LYS A 118 3.00 2.27 -14.96
C LYS A 118 3.76 1.05 -14.43
N LEU A 119 3.49 0.64 -13.19
CA LEU A 119 4.18 -0.47 -12.53
C LEU A 119 3.81 -1.82 -13.15
N VAL A 120 2.52 -2.05 -13.42
CA VAL A 120 2.03 -3.35 -13.93
C VAL A 120 2.48 -3.63 -15.36
N GLU A 121 2.95 -2.62 -16.10
CA GLU A 121 3.54 -2.83 -17.42
C GLU A 121 4.88 -3.58 -17.38
N LYS A 122 5.51 -3.69 -16.21
CA LYS A 122 6.77 -4.42 -16.05
C LYS A 122 6.57 -5.93 -16.09
N GLU A 123 7.36 -6.61 -16.90
CA GLU A 123 7.30 -8.07 -17.05
C GLU A 123 7.39 -8.83 -15.72
N ALA A 124 8.34 -8.45 -14.86
CA ALA A 124 8.48 -9.07 -13.54
C ALA A 124 7.21 -8.93 -12.65
N VAL A 125 6.45 -7.85 -12.82
CA VAL A 125 5.18 -7.65 -12.09
C VAL A 125 4.09 -8.53 -12.71
N LYS A 126 3.99 -8.57 -14.05
CA LYS A 126 3.06 -9.46 -14.77
C LYS A 126 3.29 -10.92 -14.41
N ASP A 127 4.53 -11.37 -14.39
CA ASP A 127 4.93 -12.72 -13.99
C ASP A 127 4.54 -13.02 -12.54
N THR A 128 4.81 -12.08 -11.63
CA THR A 128 4.47 -12.25 -10.20
C THR A 128 2.96 -12.35 -10.01
N LEU A 129 2.18 -11.46 -10.62
CA LEU A 129 0.71 -11.50 -10.56
C LEU A 129 0.17 -12.84 -11.08
N LYS A 130 0.74 -13.36 -12.17
CA LYS A 130 0.38 -14.67 -12.73
C LYS A 130 0.73 -15.83 -11.79
N VAL A 131 1.93 -15.84 -11.22
CA VAL A 131 2.40 -16.90 -10.30
C VAL A 131 1.57 -16.92 -9.02
N GLU A 132 1.27 -15.75 -8.48
CA GLU A 132 0.47 -15.58 -7.26
C GLU A 132 -1.05 -15.77 -7.51
N GLY A 133 -1.48 -15.87 -8.77
CA GLY A 133 -2.88 -16.06 -9.15
C GLY A 133 -3.76 -14.86 -8.80
N VAL A 134 -3.23 -13.65 -8.90
CA VAL A 134 -3.92 -12.41 -8.50
C VAL A 134 -3.90 -11.36 -9.61
N GLU A 135 -4.93 -10.51 -9.65
CA GLU A 135 -5.02 -9.38 -10.58
C GLU A 135 -4.52 -8.08 -9.95
N ALA A 136 -4.11 -7.12 -10.79
CA ALA A 136 -3.66 -5.80 -10.34
C ALA A 136 -4.77 -4.90 -9.81
N MET A 137 -6.03 -5.16 -10.16
CA MET A 137 -7.22 -4.40 -9.70
C MET A 137 -7.22 -2.90 -10.12
N LEU A 138 -6.87 -2.60 -11.37
CA LEU A 138 -6.77 -1.24 -11.94
C LEU A 138 -8.06 -0.69 -12.57
#